data_AF-A0A6A5CAH3-F1
#
_entry.id   AF-A0A6A5CAH3-F1
#
_cell.length_a   1.000
_cell.length_b   1.000
_cell.length_c   1.000
_cell.angle_alpha   90.00
_cell.angle_beta   90.00
_cell.angle_gamma   90.00
#
_symmetry.space_group_name_H-M   'P 1'
#
loop_
_entity.id
_entity.type
_entity.pdbx_description
1 polymer ?
#
loop_
_entity_poly.entity_id
_entity_poly.type
_entity_poly.pdbx_seq_one_letter_code
_entity_poly.pdbx_strand_id
1 'polypeptide(L)'
;MIESHSTLDISKRGILSLYRLILREGNQFPNKIQRTFVKQKAAQMFRVKYEHEDELRDAVRLAMTHVDNIRAQVASHKLMYVDDRLSQEDLDRLKKEQEEKKTAQYRTDEAQWDQ
;
A
#
# COMPACT_ATOMS: atom_id res chain seq x y z
N MET A 1 -20.70 11.21 6.36
CA MET A 1 -19.92 11.66 5.20
C MET A 1 -18.46 11.49 5.56
N ILE A 2 -17.74 10.60 4.88
CA ILE A 2 -16.33 10.31 5.16
C ILE A 2 -15.50 11.16 4.19
N GLU A 3 -15.13 12.37 4.59
CA GLU A 3 -14.13 13.15 3.88
C GLU A 3 -12.74 12.72 4.37
N SER A 4 -12.21 11.65 3.77
CA SER A 4 -10.77 11.38 3.81
C SER A 4 -10.15 11.92 2.52
N HIS A 5 -10.24 13.22 2.30
CA HIS A 5 -9.41 13.89 1.30
C HIS A 5 -7.98 13.92 1.83
N SER A 6 -7.19 12.88 1.51
CA SER A 6 -5.74 13.00 1.52
C SER A 6 -5.39 14.06 0.47
N THR A 7 -5.29 15.31 0.89
CA THR A 7 -4.86 16.41 0.04
C THR A 7 -3.46 16.09 -0.48
N LEU A 8 -3.32 15.98 -1.80
CA LEU A 8 -2.07 15.71 -2.48
C LEU A 8 -1.06 16.83 -2.16
N ASP A 9 -0.10 16.54 -1.28
CA ASP A 9 0.96 17.50 -0.90
C ASP A 9 2.18 17.35 -1.81
N ILE A 10 2.25 18.22 -2.83
CA ILE A 10 3.39 18.32 -3.76
C ILE A 10 4.50 19.23 -3.25
N SER A 11 4.41 19.74 -2.01
CA SER A 11 5.52 20.48 -1.42
C SER A 11 6.75 19.58 -1.26
N LYS A 12 7.94 20.18 -1.16
CA LYS A 12 9.18 19.45 -0.87
C LYS A 12 9.05 18.56 0.39
N ARG A 13 8.30 19.02 1.39
CA ARG A 13 8.04 18.27 2.62
C ARG A 13 7.10 17.08 2.36
N GLY A 14 6.04 17.28 1.60
CA GLY A 14 5.10 16.23 1.18
C GLY A 14 5.81 15.13 0.40
N ILE A 15 6.58 15.51 -0.61
CA ILE A 15 7.37 14.61 -1.46
C ILE A 15 8.37 13.80 -0.61
N LEU A 16 9.12 14.43 0.30
CA LEU A 16 10.05 13.73 1.19
C LEU A 16 9.33 12.79 2.16
N SER A 17 8.14 13.16 2.62
CA SER A 17 7.32 12.32 3.50
C SER A 17 6.81 11.10 2.76
N LEU A 18 6.35 11.27 1.51
CA LEU A 18 5.93 10.18 0.64
C LEU A 18 7.09 9.24 0.31
N TYR A 19 8.28 9.77 0.01
CA TYR A 19 9.48 8.96 -0.18
C TYR A 19 9.80 8.10 1.04
N ARG A 20 9.76 8.67 2.26
CA ARG A 20 9.97 7.93 3.51
C ARG A 20 8.88 6.88 3.74
N LEU A 21 7.63 7.19 3.37
CA LEU A 21 6.51 6.25 3.48
C LEU A 21 6.75 5.03 2.57
N ILE A 22 7.09 5.24 1.30
CA ILE A 22 7.41 4.15 0.36
C ILE A 22 8.53 3.27 0.90
N LEU A 23 9.60 3.87 1.43
CA LEU A 23 10.71 3.09 2.01
C LEU A 23 10.28 2.31 3.25
N ARG A 24 9.45 2.90 4.12
CA ARG A 24 8.93 2.25 5.33
C ARG A 24 8.07 1.05 4.98
N GLU A 25 7.13 1.20 4.05
CA GLU A 25 6.25 0.11 3.61
C GLU A 25 7.06 -0.95 2.85
N GLY A 26 7.96 -0.53 1.95
CA GLY A 26 8.82 -1.44 1.20
C GLY A 26 9.76 -2.27 2.08
N ASN A 27 10.21 -1.75 3.22
CA ASN A 27 11.03 -2.52 4.16
C ASN A 27 10.28 -3.67 4.85
N GLN A 28 8.95 -3.71 4.76
CA GLN A 28 8.14 -4.80 5.30
C GLN A 28 8.11 -6.03 4.40
N PHE A 29 8.62 -5.95 3.16
CA PHE A 29 8.77 -7.15 2.33
C PHE A 29 9.71 -8.16 2.99
N PRO A 30 9.37 -9.46 3.01
CA PRO A 30 10.21 -10.49 3.61
C PRO A 30 11.50 -10.74 2.81
N ASN A 31 11.45 -10.60 1.49
CA ASN A 31 12.59 -10.84 0.61
C ASN A 31 13.49 -9.60 0.45
N LYS A 32 14.81 -9.77 0.63
CA LYS A 32 15.83 -8.72 0.43
C LYS A 32 15.83 -8.16 -0.99
N ILE A 33 15.57 -8.98 -2.01
CA ILE A 33 15.51 -8.56 -3.41
C ILE A 33 14.37 -7.55 -3.60
N GLN A 34 13.17 -7.86 -3.09
CA GLN A 34 12.02 -6.96 -3.16
C GLN A 34 12.27 -5.65 -2.40
N ARG A 35 12.81 -5.71 -1.17
CA ARG A 35 13.20 -4.51 -0.41
C ARG A 35 14.18 -3.62 -1.20
N THR A 36 15.19 -4.24 -1.81
CA THR A 36 16.22 -3.55 -2.61
C THR A 36 15.61 -2.93 -3.86
N PHE A 37 14.73 -3.67 -4.55
CA PHE A 37 14.03 -3.20 -5.74
C PHE A 37 13.17 -1.97 -5.45
N VAL A 38 12.35 -2.00 -4.38
CA VAL A 38 11.53 -0.85 -3.98
C VAL A 38 12.40 0.36 -3.65
N LYS A 39 13.50 0.15 -2.90
CA LYS A 39 14.44 1.24 -2.58
C LYS A 39 15.06 1.86 -3.84
N GLN A 40 15.48 1.05 -4.80
CA GLN A 40 16.06 1.52 -6.06
C GLN A 40 15.02 2.27 -6.91
N LYS A 41 13.81 1.73 -7.04
CA LYS A 41 12.72 2.37 -7.80
C LYS A 41 12.27 3.68 -7.17
N ALA A 42 12.12 3.74 -5.85
CA ALA A 42 11.83 4.97 -5.13
C ALA A 42 12.96 6.00 -5.33
N ALA A 43 14.23 5.59 -5.24
CA ALA A 43 15.34 6.51 -5.49
C ALA A 43 15.36 7.05 -6.92
N GLN A 44 15.02 6.24 -7.92
CA GLN A 44 14.92 6.69 -9.31
C GLN A 44 13.80 7.71 -9.48
N MET A 45 12.58 7.38 -9.04
CA MET A 45 11.38 8.20 -9.21
C MET A 45 11.51 9.61 -8.60
N PHE A 46 12.09 9.71 -7.41
CA PHE A 46 12.22 10.97 -6.66
C PHE A 46 13.50 11.75 -7.01
N ARG A 47 14.38 11.21 -7.87
CA ARG A 47 15.55 11.93 -8.42
C ARG A 47 15.24 12.64 -9.74
N VAL A 48 14.17 12.23 -10.43
CA VAL A 48 13.74 12.89 -11.67
C VAL A 48 13.34 14.33 -11.33
N LYS A 49 13.84 15.28 -12.12
CA LYS A 49 13.39 16.66 -12.08
C LYS A 49 12.20 16.77 -13.02
N TYR A 50 11.07 17.23 -12.50
CA TYR A 50 9.88 17.52 -13.28
C TYR A 50 9.91 19.01 -13.64
N GLU A 51 9.72 19.32 -14.92
CA GLU A 51 9.77 20.69 -15.42
C GLU A 51 8.42 21.39 -15.21
N HIS A 52 7.33 20.62 -15.20
CA HIS A 52 5.97 21.11 -15.04
C HIS A 52 5.32 20.59 -13.74
N GLU A 53 4.50 21.44 -13.12
CA GLU A 53 3.80 21.10 -11.88
C GLU A 53 2.81 19.94 -12.09
N ASP A 54 2.17 19.85 -13.25
CA ASP A 54 1.22 18.77 -13.56
C ASP A 54 1.92 17.40 -13.64
N GLU A 55 3.10 17.34 -14.23
CA GLU A 55 3.93 16.13 -14.26
C GLU A 55 4.35 15.72 -12.84
N LEU A 56 4.69 16.68 -11.99
CA LEU A 56 5.01 16.43 -10.60
C LEU A 56 3.78 15.90 -9.84
N ARG A 57 2.60 16.48 -10.06
CA ARG A 57 1.34 16.03 -9.46
C ARG A 57 1.02 14.60 -9.86
N ASP A 58 1.15 14.26 -11.14
CA ASP A 58 0.91 12.91 -11.64
C ASP A 58 1.94 11.91 -11.12
N ALA A 59 3.21 12.32 -11.02
CA ALA A 59 4.24 11.49 -10.39
C ALA A 59 3.96 11.23 -8.90
N VAL A 60 3.49 12.24 -8.14
CA VAL A 60 3.12 12.07 -6.74
C VAL A 60 1.89 11.17 -6.60
N ARG A 61 0.87 11.31 -7.47
CA ARG A 61 -0.27 10.39 -7.51
C ARG A 61 0.16 8.95 -7.79
N LEU A 62 1.01 8.75 -8.80
CA LEU A 62 1.55 7.43 -9.13
C LEU A 62 2.33 6.84 -7.95
N ALA A 63 3.13 7.65 -7.26
CA ALA A 63 3.86 7.25 -6.06
C ALA A 63 2.93 6.83 -4.90
N MET A 64 1.80 7.52 -4.71
CA MET A 64 0.76 7.10 -3.75
C MET A 64 0.15 5.74 -4.14
N THR A 65 -0.18 5.53 -5.41
CA THR A 65 -0.65 4.22 -5.91
C THR A 65 0.37 3.11 -5.65
N HIS A 66 1.68 3.41 -5.79
CA HIS A 66 2.72 2.45 -5.44
C HIS A 66 2.76 2.11 -3.95
N VAL A 67 2.47 3.06 -3.05
CA VAL A 67 2.35 2.77 -1.62
C VAL A 67 1.26 1.73 -1.38
N ASP A 68 0.08 1.91 -1.99
CA ASP A 68 -1.04 0.99 -1.80
C ASP A 68 -0.73 -0.39 -2.39
N ASN A 69 -0.10 -0.44 -3.56
CA ASN A 69 0.36 -1.69 -4.16
C ASN A 69 1.40 -2.41 -3.29
N ILE A 70 2.36 -1.68 -2.71
CA ILE A 70 3.35 -2.25 -1.79
C ILE A 70 2.64 -2.84 -0.57
N ARG A 71 1.72 -2.10 0.04
CA ARG A 71 0.94 -2.57 1.20
C ARG A 71 0.15 -3.84 0.87
N ALA A 72 -0.53 -3.86 -0.28
CA ALA A 72 -1.27 -5.02 -0.74
C ALA A 72 -0.37 -6.24 -0.96
N GLN A 73 0.80 -6.05 -1.58
CA GLN A 73 1.76 -7.13 -1.79
C GLN A 73 2.38 -7.63 -0.49
N VAL A 74 2.71 -6.74 0.45
CA VAL A 74 3.21 -7.12 1.79
C VAL A 74 2.15 -7.91 2.55
N ALA A 75 0.89 -7.46 2.54
CA ALA A 75 -0.22 -8.17 3.18
C ALA A 75 -0.44 -9.55 2.54
N SER A 76 -0.44 -9.62 1.21
CA SER A 76 -0.54 -10.88 0.46
C SER A 76 0.60 -11.83 0.80
N HIS A 77 1.85 -11.34 0.85
CA HIS A 77 3.00 -12.14 1.25
C HIS A 77 2.89 -12.69 2.67
N LYS A 78 2.41 -11.90 3.64
CA LYS A 78 2.16 -12.36 5.02
C LYS A 78 1.10 -13.46 5.10
N LEU A 79 0.15 -13.47 4.17
CA LEU A 79 -0.91 -14.46 4.11
C LEU A 79 -0.47 -15.74 3.38
N MET A 80 0.31 -15.60 2.30
CA MET A 80 0.83 -16.74 1.53
C MET A 80 1.94 -17.48 2.28
N TYR A 81 2.84 -16.72 2.90
CA TYR A 81 3.85 -17.24 3.80
C TYR A 81 3.37 -16.94 5.20
N VAL A 82 2.42 -17.76 5.65
CA VAL A 82 2.25 -18.09 7.07
C VAL A 82 3.66 -18.29 7.61
N ASP A 83 4.15 -17.29 8.34
CA ASP A 83 5.44 -17.33 9.00
C ASP A 83 5.42 -18.61 9.85
N ASP A 84 6.40 -19.52 9.72
CA ASP A 84 6.54 -20.70 10.61
C ASP A 84 6.70 -20.27 12.09
N ARG A 85 6.77 -18.95 12.34
CA ARG A 85 6.81 -18.28 13.64
C ARG A 85 5.44 -17.82 14.16
N LEU A 86 4.40 -17.79 13.33
CA LEU A 86 3.04 -17.48 13.78
C LEU A 86 2.48 -18.67 14.53
N SER A 87 1.87 -18.41 15.69
CA SER A 87 1.17 -19.44 16.42
C SER A 87 -0.07 -19.88 15.62
N GLN A 88 -0.54 -21.11 15.87
CA GLN A 88 -1.77 -21.61 15.27
C GLN A 88 -2.97 -20.67 15.56
N GLU A 89 -2.98 -20.02 16.73
CA GLU A 89 -4.02 -19.05 17.11
C GLU A 89 -4.00 -17.78 16.27
N ASP A 90 -2.82 -17.26 15.92
CA ASP A 90 -2.68 -16.08 15.06
C ASP A 90 -3.12 -16.38 13.63
N LEU A 91 -2.89 -17.61 13.17
CA LEU A 91 -3.33 -18.09 11.86
C LEU A 91 -4.84 -18.18 11.76
N ASP A 92 -5.47 -18.73 12.79
CA ASP A 92 -6.93 -18.85 12.83
C ASP A 92 -7.59 -17.46 12.96
N ARG A 93 -6.96 -16.51 13.67
CA ARG A 93 -7.42 -15.11 13.73
C ARG A 93 -7.34 -14.42 12.37
N LEU A 94 -6.23 -14.59 11.63
CA LEU A 94 -6.05 -14.01 10.30
C LEU A 94 -7.05 -14.58 9.26
N LYS A 95 -7.32 -15.88 9.32
CA LYS A 95 -8.35 -16.52 8.48
C LYS A 95 -9.74 -15.97 8.79
N LYS A 96 -10.07 -15.84 10.08
CA LYS A 96 -11.36 -15.31 10.52
C LYS A 96 -11.57 -13.85 10.08
N GLU A 97 -10.57 -12.99 10.24
CA GLU A 97 -10.63 -11.61 9.74
C GLU A 97 -10.83 -11.52 8.22
N GLN A 98 -10.26 -12.46 7.46
CA GLN A 98 -10.47 -12.55 6.01
C GLN A 98 -11.89 -12.98 5.65
N GLU A 99 -12.45 -13.97 6.34
CA GLU A 99 -13.82 -14.41 6.14
C GLU A 99 -14.83 -13.31 6.49
N GLU A 100 -14.59 -12.58 7.58
CA GLU A 100 -15.40 -11.43 7.97
C GLU A 100 -15.33 -10.31 6.93
N LYS A 101 -14.14 -9.99 6.39
CA LYS A 101 -13.99 -9.01 5.29
C LYS A 101 -14.72 -9.46 4.02
N LYS A 102 -14.61 -10.72 3.64
CA LYS A 102 -15.34 -11.26 2.47
C LYS A 102 -16.85 -11.21 2.69
N THR A 103 -17.32 -11.56 3.88
CA THR A 103 -18.75 -11.55 4.22
C THR A 103 -19.30 -10.13 4.26
N ALA A 104 -18.54 -9.16 4.77
CA ALA A 104 -18.90 -7.75 4.71
C ALA A 104 -18.98 -7.25 3.26
N GLN A 105 -18.07 -7.70 2.39
CA GLN A 105 -18.09 -7.34 0.97
C GLN A 105 -19.31 -7.93 0.26
N TYR A 106 -19.63 -9.23 0.47
CA TYR A 106 -20.84 -9.85 -0.08
C TYR A 106 -22.14 -9.17 0.36
N ARG A 107 -22.25 -8.77 1.63
CA ARG A 107 -23.42 -8.03 2.12
C ARG A 107 -23.58 -6.65 1.48
N THR A 108 -22.45 -6.01 1.18
CA THR A 108 -22.45 -4.68 0.54
C THR A 108 -22.83 -4.82 -0.94
N ASP A 109 -22.33 -5.88 -1.60
CA ASP A 109 -22.65 -6.19 -2.99
C ASP A 109 -24.13 -6.61 -3.12
N GLU A 110 -24.67 -7.48 -2.27
CA GLU A 110 -26.11 -7.84 -2.25
C GLU A 110 -27.03 -6.62 -2.09
N ALA A 111 -26.69 -5.70 -1.20
CA ALA A 111 -27.47 -4.48 -0.99
C ALA A 111 -27.47 -3.54 -2.22
N GLN A 112 -26.50 -3.66 -3.12
CA GLN A 112 -26.48 -2.93 -4.39
C GLN A 112 -27.29 -3.60 -5.51
N TRP A 113 -27.58 -4.90 -5.43
CA TRP A 113 -28.38 -5.62 -6.43
C TRP A 113 -29.89 -5.52 -6.19
N ASP A 114 -30.31 -5.21 -4.95
CA ASP A 114 -31.73 -5.02 -4.57
C ASP A 114 -32.25 -3.56 -4.77
N GLN A 115 -31.43 -2.65 -5.33
CA GLN A 115 -31.82 -1.29 -5.75
C GLN A 115 -32.02 -1.19 -7.26
#